data_AF-A0A0D1XDX8-F1
#
_entry.id   AF-A0A0D1XDX8-F1
#
_cell.length_a   1.000
_cell.length_b   1.000
_cell.length_c   1.000
_cell.angle_alpha   90.00
_cell.angle_beta   90.00
_cell.angle_gamma   90.00
#
_symmetry.space_group_name_H-M   'P 1'
#
loop_
_entity.id
_entity.type
_entity.pdbx_description
1 polymer ?
#
loop_
_entity_poly.entity_id
_entity_poly.type
_entity_poly.pdbx_seq_one_letter_code
_entity_poly.pdbx_strand_id
1 'polypeptide(L)'
;MAPQTGVQVFRVALRTKPNENRDAKQVPTYRARRTHKKSRGGCLACKDKHKKCDEIRPRCSACSKRDSYCRYPDDERQQGSGSSKALIPRPSIDGQRLKFTTPFVLLHTGQHTEHDLLLLDHFVKSTTKDLQGQNATFVYATKALELAKEKSYLMHAAIAQAACHLNQLNPDDPKFRMAEAFHTQLASRGLCEAVNRINGLKDSDAVLTTAMLVNGISFCSAEYRDDEFVPQWWWLRVQLGLRELLARTSPYHSESMWKSLFDASDSFQICEPPTNDLAQRIADFCGISDSSTAENCVYFEPVRWLWPIVTRPPRKKYLLLYLRFIGSITNEFVDLLEARDEKALLIFGHWLALMCSINEWWSVRRTRRECWKICDFLLNKLRGPDLELLEFPAQACGYL
;
A
#
# COMPACT_ATOMS: atom_id res chain seq x y z
N MET A 1 -23.96 21.91 -48.34
CA MET A 1 -22.52 22.26 -48.36
C MET A 1 -22.11 22.61 -46.94
N ALA A 2 -20.88 22.29 -46.52
CA ALA A 2 -20.45 22.34 -45.13
C ALA A 2 -20.17 23.77 -44.61
N PRO A 3 -20.27 24.01 -43.28
CA PRO A 3 -19.60 25.13 -42.63
C PRO A 3 -18.14 24.75 -42.29
N GLN A 4 -17.20 25.66 -42.52
CA GLN A 4 -15.82 25.54 -42.04
C GLN A 4 -15.64 26.21 -40.68
N THR A 5 -14.67 25.71 -39.92
CA THR A 5 -14.35 26.06 -38.53
C THR A 5 -13.48 27.33 -38.41
N GLY A 6 -13.57 28.02 -37.28
CA GLY A 6 -12.72 29.17 -36.95
C GLY A 6 -12.69 29.43 -35.44
N VAL A 7 -11.52 29.23 -34.81
CA VAL A 7 -11.32 29.28 -33.35
C VAL A 7 -11.26 30.72 -32.84
N GLN A 8 -11.94 31.03 -31.72
CA GLN A 8 -11.88 32.33 -31.07
C GLN A 8 -10.70 32.42 -30.08
N VAL A 9 -9.90 33.49 -30.20
CA VAL A 9 -8.88 33.89 -29.22
C VAL A 9 -9.27 35.27 -28.66
N PHE A 10 -9.63 35.32 -27.38
CA PHE A 10 -9.98 36.59 -26.73
C PHE A 10 -8.73 37.36 -26.29
N ARG A 11 -8.58 38.59 -26.80
CA ARG A 11 -7.71 39.64 -26.23
C ARG A 11 -8.59 40.69 -25.56
N VAL A 12 -8.21 41.15 -24.37
CA VAL A 12 -8.86 42.29 -23.69
C VAL A 12 -7.85 43.43 -23.54
N ALA A 13 -8.26 44.64 -23.90
CA ALA A 13 -7.42 45.83 -23.97
C ALA A 13 -7.45 46.67 -22.68
N LEU A 14 -6.40 47.47 -22.48
CA LEU A 14 -6.24 48.39 -21.35
C LEU A 14 -7.17 49.61 -21.47
N ARG A 15 -7.59 50.17 -20.32
CA ARG A 15 -8.22 51.50 -20.23
C ARG A 15 -7.45 52.44 -19.30
N THR A 16 -7.49 53.72 -19.63
CA THR A 16 -6.73 54.84 -19.04
C THR A 16 -7.54 55.68 -18.03
N LYS A 17 -6.84 56.57 -17.31
CA LYS A 17 -7.35 57.49 -16.26
C LYS A 17 -8.19 58.65 -16.82
N PRO A 18 -8.88 59.46 -15.98
CA PRO A 18 -8.25 60.67 -15.37
C PRO A 18 -8.76 60.91 -13.89
N ASN A 19 -8.53 61.99 -13.11
CA ASN A 19 -7.65 63.18 -13.26
C ASN A 19 -7.18 63.81 -11.90
N GLU A 20 -6.34 64.86 -11.98
CA GLU A 20 -6.29 66.18 -11.24
C GLU A 20 -7.01 66.44 -9.88
N ASN A 21 -6.53 67.31 -8.95
CA ASN A 21 -5.35 68.20 -8.89
C ASN A 21 -5.04 68.70 -7.44
N ARG A 22 -3.79 69.15 -7.21
CA ARG A 22 -3.21 70.06 -6.19
C ARG A 22 -2.78 69.50 -4.82
N ASP A 23 -1.46 69.44 -4.60
CA ASP A 23 -0.74 70.50 -3.87
C ASP A 23 0.79 70.39 -4.02
N ALA A 24 1.49 71.52 -4.12
CA ALA A 24 2.93 71.54 -4.41
C ALA A 24 3.78 71.58 -3.13
N LYS A 25 4.64 70.56 -2.92
CA LYS A 25 5.83 70.67 -2.06
C LYS A 25 6.89 69.59 -2.31
N GLN A 26 8.10 70.06 -2.58
CA GLN A 26 9.41 69.40 -2.43
C GLN A 26 9.71 68.16 -3.30
N VAL A 27 10.64 68.35 -4.24
CA VAL A 27 11.31 67.28 -4.99
C VAL A 27 12.15 66.41 -4.03
N PRO A 28 11.91 65.10 -3.93
CA PRO A 28 12.77 64.22 -3.17
C PRO A 28 14.05 63.95 -3.97
N THR A 29 15.16 64.57 -3.54
CA THR A 29 16.49 64.22 -4.05
C THR A 29 16.73 62.72 -3.88
N TYR A 30 16.98 62.02 -4.98
CA TYR A 30 17.25 60.58 -4.96
C TYR A 30 18.62 60.32 -4.32
N ARG A 31 18.64 60.18 -2.97
CA ARG A 31 19.81 59.70 -2.25
C ARG A 31 20.05 58.25 -2.64
N ALA A 32 21.08 58.03 -3.46
CA ALA A 32 21.60 56.71 -3.77
C ALA A 32 21.79 55.91 -2.46
N ARG A 33 21.15 54.75 -2.39
CA ARG A 33 21.11 53.94 -1.16
C ARG A 33 22.52 53.39 -0.90
N ARG A 34 23.24 53.98 0.08
CA ARG A 34 24.61 53.55 0.44
C ARG A 34 24.66 52.04 0.61
N THR A 35 25.57 51.39 -0.11
CA THR A 35 25.86 49.96 0.02
C THR A 35 26.43 49.69 1.41
N HIS A 36 25.61 49.10 2.27
CA HIS A 36 26.03 48.72 3.62
C HIS A 36 26.62 47.30 3.63
N LYS A 37 27.81 47.17 4.23
CA LYS A 37 28.47 45.89 4.49
C LYS A 37 27.52 45.00 5.30
N LYS A 38 27.17 43.82 4.78
CA LYS A 38 26.33 42.86 5.51
C LYS A 38 27.03 42.48 6.82
N SER A 39 26.33 42.63 7.93
CA SER A 39 26.74 42.12 9.25
C SER A 39 26.95 40.60 9.14
N ARG A 40 28.18 40.13 9.39
CA ARG A 40 28.49 38.70 9.37
C ARG A 40 28.18 38.04 10.72
N GLY A 41 28.40 38.77 11.82
CA GLY A 41 28.19 38.32 13.21
C GLY A 41 26.80 38.57 13.79
N GLY A 42 25.85 39.12 13.04
CA GLY A 42 24.52 39.51 13.55
C GLY A 42 23.74 38.38 14.23
N CYS A 43 22.96 38.74 15.25
CA CYS A 43 22.09 37.82 15.99
C CYS A 43 21.00 37.21 15.11
N LEU A 44 20.52 36.02 15.49
CA LEU A 44 19.54 35.23 14.72
C LEU A 44 18.27 36.04 14.42
N ALA A 45 17.67 36.67 15.44
CA ALA A 45 16.46 37.48 15.30
C ALA A 45 16.59 38.70 14.36
N CYS A 46 17.80 39.22 14.14
CA CYS A 46 18.05 40.28 13.16
C CYS A 46 18.32 39.72 11.75
N LYS A 47 18.94 38.53 11.64
CA LYS A 47 19.11 37.79 10.38
C LYS A 47 17.76 37.39 9.80
N ASP A 48 16.90 36.73 10.57
CA ASP A 48 15.55 36.30 10.12
C ASP A 48 14.70 37.48 9.62
N LYS A 49 14.77 38.61 10.34
CA LYS A 49 14.02 39.83 10.01
C LYS A 49 14.70 40.70 8.94
N HIS A 50 15.81 40.24 8.36
CA HIS A 50 16.60 40.93 7.32
C HIS A 50 16.95 42.38 7.68
N LYS A 51 17.25 42.65 8.96
CA LYS A 51 17.54 44.00 9.49
C LYS A 51 18.96 44.08 10.04
N LYS A 52 19.54 45.30 10.02
CA LYS A 52 20.90 45.54 10.50
C LYS A 52 21.00 45.25 12.00
N CYS A 53 21.85 44.30 12.36
CA CYS A 53 22.34 44.10 13.71
C CYS A 53 23.52 45.05 13.97
N ASP A 54 23.63 45.55 15.20
CA ASP A 54 24.78 46.30 15.73
C ASP A 54 25.80 45.41 16.44
N GLU A 55 25.57 44.10 16.51
CA GLU A 55 26.47 43.05 17.05
C GLU A 55 26.84 43.21 18.54
N ILE A 56 26.21 44.15 19.27
CA ILE A 56 26.36 44.33 20.71
C ILE A 56 25.84 43.09 21.47
N ARG A 57 26.66 42.58 22.39
CA ARG A 57 26.33 41.49 23.32
C ARG A 57 26.08 42.06 24.73
N PRO A 58 25.18 41.47 25.54
CA PRO A 58 24.40 40.25 25.28
C PRO A 58 23.16 40.48 24.39
N ARG A 59 22.56 41.67 24.39
CA ARG A 59 21.41 42.02 23.52
C ARG A 59 21.79 43.15 22.58
N CYS A 60 21.48 42.99 21.29
CA CYS A 60 21.68 44.03 20.28
C CYS A 60 20.64 45.17 20.47
N SER A 61 20.97 46.43 20.12
CA SER A 61 20.08 47.57 20.41
C SER A 61 18.73 47.46 19.69
N ALA A 62 18.72 46.83 18.52
CA ALA A 62 17.49 46.61 17.74
C ALA A 62 16.54 45.58 18.38
N CYS A 63 17.09 44.60 19.11
CA CYS A 63 16.31 43.61 19.86
C CYS A 63 15.92 44.13 21.25
N SER A 64 16.79 44.89 21.92
CA SER A 64 16.48 45.56 23.20
C SER A 64 15.30 46.54 23.05
N LYS A 65 15.31 47.43 22.04
CA LYS A 65 14.23 48.40 21.79
C LYS A 65 12.88 47.79 21.39
N ARG A 66 12.82 46.50 21.08
CA ARG A 66 11.60 45.77 20.68
C ARG A 66 11.23 44.64 21.63
N ASP A 67 11.94 44.58 22.75
CA ASP A 67 12.01 43.47 23.70
C ASP A 67 11.97 42.06 23.08
N SER A 68 12.59 41.89 21.91
CA SER A 68 12.64 40.59 21.25
C SER A 68 13.80 39.75 21.79
N TYR A 69 13.59 38.44 21.89
CA TYR A 69 14.64 37.48 22.24
C TYR A 69 15.83 37.60 21.28
N CYS A 70 17.03 37.82 21.82
CA CYS A 70 18.26 38.08 21.07
C CYS A 70 19.26 36.98 21.38
N ARG A 71 19.58 36.14 20.39
CA ARG A 71 20.50 35.02 20.52
C ARG A 71 21.56 35.08 19.43
N TYR A 72 22.82 34.88 19.78
CA TYR A 72 23.92 34.79 18.84
C TYR A 72 24.30 33.32 18.58
N PRO A 73 24.83 32.97 17.39
CA PRO A 73 25.17 31.58 17.07
C PRO A 73 26.23 30.95 18.00
N ASP A 74 27.08 31.77 18.62
CA ASP A 74 28.18 31.27 19.47
C ASP A 74 27.73 30.83 20.88
N ASP A 75 26.51 31.20 21.30
CA ASP A 75 26.01 30.92 22.65
C ASP A 75 25.74 29.41 22.90
N GLU A 76 25.74 28.58 21.85
CA GLU A 76 25.58 27.12 21.96
C GLU A 76 26.86 26.37 22.34
N ARG A 77 28.00 27.06 22.53
CA ARG A 77 29.29 26.43 22.88
C ARG A 77 29.79 26.72 24.30
N GLN A 78 28.99 27.39 25.14
CA GLN A 78 29.40 27.77 26.51
C GLN A 78 28.33 27.52 27.61
N GLN A 79 27.48 26.50 27.46
CA GLN A 79 26.69 25.95 28.58
C GLN A 79 26.96 24.44 28.72
N GLY A 80 28.09 24.10 29.35
CA GLY A 80 28.59 22.72 29.42
C GLY A 80 29.76 22.47 30.37
N SER A 81 29.91 23.23 31.46
CA SER A 81 30.75 22.83 32.61
C SER A 81 30.39 23.64 33.85
N GLY A 82 30.10 22.98 34.97
CA GLY A 82 29.67 23.61 36.23
C GLY A 82 29.14 22.58 37.22
N SER A 83 30.04 21.92 37.94
CA SER A 83 29.73 20.81 38.85
C SER A 83 28.85 21.22 40.03
N SER A 84 27.80 20.47 40.33
CA SER A 84 27.28 20.28 41.70
C SER A 84 26.53 18.96 41.83
N LYS A 85 26.65 18.33 43.00
CA LYS A 85 26.30 16.93 43.25
C LYS A 85 24.80 16.74 43.46
N ALA A 86 24.21 15.76 42.78
CA ALA A 86 22.98 15.09 43.22
C ALA A 86 23.14 13.58 42.99
N LEU A 87 23.05 12.80 44.08
CA LEU A 87 23.12 11.34 44.04
C LEU A 87 21.76 10.77 43.65
N ILE A 88 21.69 10.06 42.52
CA ILE A 88 20.59 9.15 42.21
C ILE A 88 21.23 7.82 41.76
N PRO A 89 20.90 6.67 42.39
CA PRO A 89 21.56 5.41 42.05
C PRO A 89 21.14 4.93 40.66
N ARG A 90 22.11 4.63 39.79
CA ARG A 90 21.87 3.74 38.64
C ARG A 90 21.85 2.29 39.14
N PRO A 91 20.86 1.47 38.77
CA PRO A 91 20.98 0.03 38.94
C PRO A 91 22.12 -0.47 38.02
N SER A 92 23.12 -1.11 38.61
CA SER A 92 24.18 -1.77 37.85
C SER A 92 23.61 -3.10 37.33
N ILE A 93 23.23 -3.15 36.05
CA ILE A 93 22.93 -4.42 35.39
C ILE A 93 24.24 -4.99 34.89
N ASP A 94 24.63 -6.12 35.47
CA ASP A 94 25.82 -6.85 35.10
C ASP A 94 25.83 -7.28 33.63
N GLY A 95 27.00 -7.14 33.01
CA GLY A 95 27.72 -8.31 32.50
C GLY A 95 27.16 -9.10 31.30
N GLN A 96 25.98 -8.79 30.75
CA GLN A 96 25.49 -9.42 29.53
C GLN A 96 25.29 -8.40 28.42
N ARG A 97 26.23 -8.39 27.46
CA ARG A 97 26.02 -7.80 26.13
C ARG A 97 24.89 -8.56 25.42
N LEU A 98 23.65 -8.11 25.60
CA LEU A 98 22.58 -8.39 24.65
C LEU A 98 23.06 -7.90 23.28
N LYS A 99 23.37 -8.84 22.39
CA LYS A 99 23.70 -8.56 20.99
C LYS A 99 22.42 -8.11 20.29
N PHE A 100 22.03 -6.86 20.49
CA PHE A 100 21.09 -6.19 19.61
C PHE A 100 21.78 -6.03 18.25
N THR A 101 21.61 -7.04 17.40
CA THR A 101 21.88 -6.93 15.98
C THR A 101 20.87 -5.91 15.43
N THR A 102 21.36 -4.69 15.17
CA THR A 102 20.63 -3.73 14.34
C THR A 102 20.18 -4.43 13.06
N PRO A 103 18.91 -4.32 12.65
CA PRO A 103 18.42 -4.98 11.45
C PRO A 103 19.33 -4.69 10.26
N PHE A 104 19.76 -5.75 9.55
CA PHE A 104 20.79 -5.70 8.51
C PHE A 104 20.57 -4.62 7.45
N VAL A 105 19.29 -4.31 7.16
CA VAL A 105 18.90 -3.18 6.30
C VAL A 105 19.60 -1.88 6.70
N LEU A 106 19.59 -1.48 7.98
CA LEU A 106 20.19 -0.20 8.44
C LEU A 106 21.70 -0.06 8.22
N LEU A 107 22.41 -1.13 7.83
CA LEU A 107 23.88 -1.14 7.83
C LEU A 107 24.53 -0.99 6.45
N HIS A 108 23.84 -1.23 5.31
CA HIS A 108 24.57 -1.52 4.06
C HIS A 108 24.13 -0.92 2.72
N THR A 109 23.06 -0.12 2.59
CA THR A 109 22.77 0.52 1.27
C THR A 109 22.31 1.99 1.30
N GLY A 110 22.01 2.57 2.46
CA GLY A 110 21.41 3.93 2.50
C GLY A 110 20.00 3.99 1.91
N GLN A 111 19.36 2.83 1.72
CA GLN A 111 18.01 2.68 1.19
C GLN A 111 17.00 2.54 2.34
N HIS A 112 16.95 3.57 3.19
CA HIS A 112 16.12 3.61 4.40
C HIS A 112 15.28 4.86 4.40
N THR A 113 14.06 4.75 4.94
CA THR A 113 13.27 5.90 5.33
C THR A 113 13.44 6.17 6.82
N GLU A 114 13.08 7.38 7.27
CA GLU A 114 13.00 7.70 8.70
C GLU A 114 11.91 6.91 9.46
N HIS A 115 11.12 6.08 8.76
CA HIS A 115 10.03 5.29 9.34
C HIS A 115 10.34 3.79 9.47
N ASP A 116 11.44 3.29 8.89
CA ASP A 116 11.76 1.85 8.79
C ASP A 116 11.63 1.11 10.14
N LEU A 117 12.18 1.67 11.22
CA LEU A 117 12.13 1.04 12.55
C LEU A 117 10.71 0.98 13.14
N LEU A 118 9.89 2.01 12.92
CA LEU A 118 8.48 2.04 13.33
C LEU A 118 7.66 1.03 12.52
N LEU A 119 7.94 0.95 11.21
CA LEU A 119 7.27 0.02 10.30
C LEU A 119 7.63 -1.44 10.61
N LEU A 120 8.89 -1.73 10.96
CA LEU A 120 9.30 -3.06 11.43
C LEU A 120 8.63 -3.44 12.76
N ASP A 121 8.56 -2.51 13.71
CA ASP A 121 7.87 -2.73 14.99
C ASP A 121 6.37 -3.01 14.78
N HIS A 122 5.71 -2.26 13.88
CA HIS A 122 4.31 -2.51 13.49
C HIS A 122 4.13 -3.84 12.73
N PHE A 123 5.08 -4.22 11.88
CA PHE A 123 5.06 -5.52 11.21
C PHE A 123 5.04 -6.66 12.23
N VAL A 124 5.94 -6.63 13.24
CA VAL A 124 5.99 -7.62 14.32
C VAL A 124 4.66 -7.68 15.08
N LYS A 125 4.13 -6.52 15.50
CA LYS A 125 3.07 -6.40 16.51
C LYS A 125 1.64 -6.53 15.98
N SER A 126 1.42 -6.14 14.72
CA SER A 126 0.08 -5.83 14.19
C SER A 126 -0.25 -6.62 12.93
N THR A 127 0.52 -6.46 11.85
CA THR A 127 0.27 -7.09 10.54
C THR A 127 0.20 -8.63 10.60
N THR A 128 0.83 -9.21 11.62
CA THR A 128 0.91 -10.65 11.88
C THR A 128 -0.31 -11.19 12.62
N LYS A 129 -1.18 -10.32 13.16
CA LYS A 129 -2.45 -10.65 13.82
C LYS A 129 -3.64 -10.75 12.87
N ASP A 130 -3.52 -10.20 11.66
CA ASP A 130 -4.62 -10.17 10.69
C ASP A 130 -4.48 -11.24 9.59
N LEU A 131 -3.28 -11.78 9.40
CA LEU A 131 -3.04 -13.00 8.62
C LEU A 131 -3.49 -14.28 9.37
N GLN A 132 -4.17 -14.13 10.52
CA GLN A 132 -4.52 -15.22 11.44
C GLN A 132 -5.87 -15.86 11.11
N GLY A 133 -5.82 -16.86 10.22
CA GLY A 133 -6.68 -18.03 10.39
C GLY A 133 -6.39 -18.70 11.74
N GLN A 134 -7.39 -19.33 12.35
CA GLN A 134 -7.45 -19.65 13.79
C GLN A 134 -6.33 -20.56 14.37
N ASN A 135 -5.44 -21.15 13.56
CA ASN A 135 -4.67 -22.35 13.96
C ASN A 135 -3.12 -22.33 13.82
N ALA A 136 -2.42 -21.26 13.36
CA ALA A 136 -1.00 -21.43 12.96
C ALA A 136 0.01 -20.27 13.19
N THR A 137 -0.37 -19.16 13.83
CA THR A 137 0.12 -17.87 13.30
C THR A 137 1.16 -17.06 14.06
N PHE A 138 1.64 -17.48 15.23
CA PHE A 138 2.79 -16.79 15.86
C PHE A 138 4.14 -17.12 15.17
N VAL A 139 4.21 -18.22 14.42
CA VAL A 139 5.47 -18.81 13.96
C VAL A 139 6.06 -18.11 12.73
N TYR A 140 5.21 -17.69 11.78
CA TYR A 140 5.68 -17.17 10.48
C TYR A 140 6.26 -15.75 10.57
N ALA A 141 5.69 -14.89 11.40
CA ALA A 141 6.14 -13.52 11.64
C ALA A 141 7.63 -13.45 12.01
N THR A 142 7.98 -14.19 13.06
CA THR A 142 9.32 -14.23 13.64
C THR A 142 10.29 -14.91 12.68
N LYS A 143 9.91 -16.04 12.05
CA LYS A 143 10.74 -16.71 11.04
C LYS A 143 11.00 -15.83 9.82
N ALA A 144 9.99 -15.12 9.31
CA ALA A 144 10.14 -14.18 8.21
C ALA A 144 11.13 -13.07 8.55
N LEU A 145 11.10 -12.52 9.77
CA LEU A 145 12.03 -11.48 10.21
C LEU A 145 13.45 -11.99 10.45
N GLU A 146 13.63 -13.18 11.00
CA GLU A 146 14.96 -13.81 11.08
C GLU A 146 15.55 -13.99 9.68
N LEU A 147 14.74 -14.46 8.72
CA LEU A 147 15.15 -14.61 7.33
C LEU A 147 15.39 -13.26 6.62
N ALA A 148 14.62 -12.22 6.96
CA ALA A 148 14.77 -10.86 6.46
C ALA A 148 16.11 -10.23 6.86
N LYS A 149 16.72 -10.64 7.98
CA LYS A 149 18.09 -10.21 8.36
C LYS A 149 19.14 -10.70 7.37
N GLU A 150 18.89 -11.80 6.67
CA GLU A 150 19.78 -12.35 5.63
C GLU A 150 19.35 -11.95 4.21
N LYS A 151 18.09 -11.56 4.00
CA LYS A 151 17.47 -11.33 2.68
C LYS A 151 16.82 -9.93 2.63
N SER A 152 17.55 -8.95 2.09
CA SER A 152 17.11 -7.54 2.05
C SER A 152 15.77 -7.32 1.37
N TYR A 153 15.48 -8.04 0.28
CA TYR A 153 14.22 -7.95 -0.45
C TYR A 153 13.01 -8.35 0.41
N LEU A 154 13.17 -9.34 1.29
CA LEU A 154 12.14 -9.76 2.25
C LEU A 154 11.94 -8.71 3.34
N MET A 155 13.01 -8.07 3.82
CA MET A 155 12.88 -6.96 4.77
C MET A 155 12.13 -5.79 4.16
N HIS A 156 12.42 -5.43 2.91
CA HIS A 156 11.67 -4.39 2.21
C HIS A 156 10.19 -4.77 2.03
N ALA A 157 9.87 -6.03 1.71
CA ALA A 157 8.48 -6.47 1.64
C ALA A 157 7.74 -6.39 2.99
N ALA A 158 8.42 -6.72 4.10
CA ALA A 158 7.86 -6.60 5.45
C ALA A 158 7.58 -5.14 5.83
N ILE A 159 8.53 -4.22 5.56
CA ILE A 159 8.37 -2.79 5.79
C ILE A 159 7.24 -2.22 4.92
N ALA A 160 7.18 -2.60 3.64
CA ALA A 160 6.15 -2.15 2.71
C ALA A 160 4.75 -2.62 3.11
N GLN A 161 4.59 -3.88 3.53
CA GLN A 161 3.31 -4.41 4.04
C GLN A 161 2.86 -3.67 5.32
N ALA A 162 3.78 -3.30 6.20
CA ALA A 162 3.46 -2.50 7.38
C ALA A 162 3.07 -1.06 7.04
N ALA A 163 3.73 -0.44 6.07
CA ALA A 163 3.40 0.90 5.57
C ALA A 163 2.01 0.91 4.91
N CYS A 164 1.75 -0.06 4.04
CA CYS A 164 0.44 -0.32 3.45
C CYS A 164 -0.63 -0.46 4.54
N HIS A 165 -0.44 -1.34 5.53
CA HIS A 165 -1.39 -1.53 6.63
C HIS A 165 -1.69 -0.21 7.38
N LEU A 166 -0.67 0.58 7.73
CA LEU A 166 -0.88 1.87 8.41
C LEU A 166 -1.58 2.92 7.53
N ASN A 167 -1.31 2.95 6.22
CA ASN A 167 -2.02 3.81 5.26
C ASN A 167 -3.49 3.38 5.08
N GLN A 168 -3.81 2.09 5.19
CA GLN A 168 -5.20 1.60 5.16
C GLN A 168 -5.95 1.99 6.45
N LEU A 169 -5.29 1.90 7.61
CA LEU A 169 -5.84 2.32 8.91
C LEU A 169 -6.02 3.84 9.03
N ASN A 170 -5.21 4.64 8.32
CA ASN A 170 -5.28 6.11 8.34
C ASN A 170 -5.40 6.68 6.90
N PRO A 171 -6.58 6.55 6.25
CA PRO A 171 -6.79 7.01 4.87
C PRO A 171 -6.47 8.48 4.64
N ASP A 172 -6.77 9.32 5.64
CA ASP A 172 -6.73 10.78 5.54
C ASP A 172 -5.36 11.39 5.87
N ASP A 173 -4.53 10.66 6.65
CA ASP A 173 -3.09 10.95 6.83
C ASP A 173 -2.22 9.75 6.42
N PRO A 174 -2.10 9.50 5.10
CA PRO A 174 -1.37 8.36 4.54
C PRO A 174 0.13 8.67 4.46
N LYS A 175 0.68 9.01 5.63
CA LYS A 175 2.08 9.41 5.91
C LYS A 175 3.12 8.45 5.35
N PHE A 176 2.79 7.15 5.31
CA PHE A 176 3.74 6.11 4.93
C PHE A 176 3.73 5.79 3.43
N ARG A 177 2.95 6.48 2.59
CA ARG A 177 2.86 6.19 1.14
C ARG A 177 4.21 6.19 0.42
N MET A 178 5.11 7.10 0.77
CA MET A 178 6.45 7.13 0.17
C MET A 178 7.29 5.91 0.58
N ALA A 179 7.21 5.50 1.85
CA ALA A 179 7.90 4.31 2.35
C ALA A 179 7.31 3.02 1.74
N GLU A 180 5.98 2.93 1.64
CA GLU A 180 5.28 1.84 0.96
C GLU A 180 5.76 1.69 -0.49
N ALA A 181 5.69 2.75 -1.29
CA ALA A 181 6.09 2.70 -2.70
C ALA A 181 7.58 2.37 -2.86
N PHE A 182 8.45 3.03 -2.08
CA PHE A 182 9.90 2.83 -2.11
C PHE A 182 10.30 1.39 -1.76
N HIS A 183 9.79 0.85 -0.65
CA HIS A 183 10.12 -0.51 -0.24
C HIS A 183 9.41 -1.57 -1.09
N THR A 184 8.22 -1.30 -1.63
CA THR A 184 7.58 -2.20 -2.62
C THR A 184 8.44 -2.30 -3.89
N GLN A 185 8.99 -1.19 -4.37
CA GLN A 185 9.89 -1.20 -5.54
C GLN A 185 11.15 -2.04 -5.28
N LEU A 186 11.80 -1.86 -4.12
CA LEU A 186 13.01 -2.61 -3.75
C LEU A 186 12.72 -4.10 -3.51
N ALA A 187 11.59 -4.41 -2.86
CA ALA A 187 11.12 -5.77 -2.64
C ALA A 187 10.86 -6.50 -3.97
N SER A 188 10.07 -5.89 -4.86
CA SER A 188 9.75 -6.47 -6.18
C SER A 188 10.99 -6.66 -7.05
N ARG A 189 11.91 -5.69 -7.09
CA ARG A 189 13.18 -5.84 -7.82
C ARG A 189 14.02 -6.99 -7.28
N GLY A 190 14.23 -7.03 -5.96
CA GLY A 190 15.04 -8.07 -5.33
C GLY A 190 14.39 -9.45 -5.43
N LEU A 191 13.05 -9.51 -5.43
CA LEU A 191 12.29 -10.72 -5.72
C LEU A 191 12.58 -11.21 -7.15
N CYS A 192 12.45 -10.36 -8.17
CA CYS A 192 12.75 -10.76 -9.56
C CYS A 192 14.19 -11.29 -9.74
N GLU A 193 15.16 -10.71 -9.03
CA GLU A 193 16.55 -11.18 -9.04
C GLU A 193 16.72 -12.53 -8.28
N ALA A 194 16.04 -12.70 -7.15
CA ALA A 194 16.10 -13.91 -6.31
C ALA A 194 15.34 -15.12 -6.87
N VAL A 195 14.23 -14.89 -7.58
CA VAL A 195 13.40 -15.93 -8.22
C VAL A 195 14.21 -16.80 -9.18
N ASN A 196 15.26 -16.27 -9.81
CA ASN A 196 16.13 -17.02 -10.71
C ASN A 196 17.31 -17.72 -10.00
N ARG A 197 17.38 -17.65 -8.67
CA ARG A 197 18.51 -18.13 -7.85
C ARG A 197 18.07 -18.93 -6.61
N ILE A 198 16.87 -19.52 -6.64
CA ILE A 198 16.35 -20.36 -5.55
C ILE A 198 17.26 -21.60 -5.42
N ASN A 199 18.05 -21.65 -4.34
CA ASN A 199 18.96 -22.77 -4.08
C ASN A 199 18.90 -23.19 -2.59
N GLY A 200 17.88 -23.97 -2.26
CA GLY A 200 17.66 -24.49 -0.91
C GLY A 200 16.56 -23.78 -0.12
N LEU A 201 16.27 -24.34 1.06
CA LEU A 201 15.12 -24.02 1.90
C LEU A 201 14.98 -22.52 2.23
N LYS A 202 16.08 -21.87 2.64
CA LYS A 202 16.08 -20.44 2.99
C LYS A 202 15.74 -19.53 1.81
N ASP A 203 16.20 -19.84 0.60
CA ASP A 203 15.88 -19.04 -0.58
C ASP A 203 14.44 -19.26 -1.02
N SER A 204 13.97 -20.51 -0.96
CA SER A 204 12.56 -20.87 -1.22
C SER A 204 11.62 -20.12 -0.28
N ASP A 205 11.82 -20.22 1.03
CA ASP A 205 10.98 -19.55 2.03
C ASP A 205 11.05 -18.02 1.90
N ALA A 206 12.21 -17.45 1.57
CA ALA A 206 12.36 -16.02 1.40
C ALA A 206 11.63 -15.51 0.15
N VAL A 207 11.79 -16.18 -0.98
CA VAL A 207 11.11 -15.85 -2.24
C VAL A 207 9.60 -15.99 -2.11
N LEU A 208 9.10 -17.10 -1.54
CA LEU A 208 7.67 -17.29 -1.29
C LEU A 208 7.10 -16.23 -0.36
N THR A 209 7.73 -15.99 0.78
CA THR A 209 7.24 -14.98 1.75
C THR A 209 7.22 -13.59 1.12
N THR A 210 8.25 -13.23 0.38
CA THR A 210 8.32 -11.93 -0.32
C THR A 210 7.24 -11.83 -1.39
N ALA A 211 7.02 -12.88 -2.18
CA ALA A 211 5.96 -12.92 -3.18
C ALA A 211 4.56 -12.83 -2.55
N MET A 212 4.32 -13.49 -1.42
CA MET A 212 3.05 -13.40 -0.69
C MET A 212 2.82 -11.98 -0.13
N LEU A 213 3.85 -11.35 0.44
CA LEU A 213 3.76 -9.96 0.94
C LEU A 213 3.54 -8.96 -0.21
N VAL A 214 4.29 -9.04 -1.30
CA VAL A 214 4.12 -8.18 -2.50
C VAL A 214 2.73 -8.38 -3.12
N ASN A 215 2.22 -9.62 -3.17
CA ASN A 215 0.85 -9.89 -3.60
C ASN A 215 -0.20 -9.28 -2.65
N GLY A 216 0.04 -9.30 -1.33
CA GLY A 216 -0.78 -8.62 -0.34
C GLY A 216 -0.84 -7.11 -0.57
N ILE A 217 0.31 -6.46 -0.78
CA ILE A 217 0.40 -5.03 -1.10
C ILE A 217 -0.34 -4.72 -2.39
N SER A 218 -0.09 -5.48 -3.48
CA SER A 218 -0.80 -5.35 -4.76
C SER A 218 -2.33 -5.44 -4.59
N PHE A 219 -2.80 -6.37 -3.77
CA PHE A 219 -4.22 -6.51 -3.44
C PHE A 219 -4.76 -5.30 -2.66
N CYS A 220 -4.02 -4.82 -1.65
CA CYS A 220 -4.41 -3.67 -0.84
C CYS A 220 -4.37 -2.34 -1.63
N SER A 221 -3.50 -2.24 -2.64
CA SER A 221 -3.30 -1.07 -3.51
C SER A 221 -4.45 -0.84 -4.49
N ALA A 222 -5.69 -0.87 -4.00
CA ALA A 222 -6.83 -0.27 -4.68
C ALA A 222 -6.62 1.25 -4.67
N GLU A 223 -6.08 1.77 -5.77
CA GLU A 223 -5.59 3.15 -5.86
C GLU A 223 -6.66 4.18 -5.46
N TYR A 224 -6.23 5.16 -4.67
CA TYR A 224 -7.01 6.35 -4.27
C TYR A 224 -7.29 7.32 -5.43
N ARG A 225 -6.85 6.97 -6.64
CA ARG A 225 -7.07 7.71 -7.88
C ARG A 225 -7.40 6.68 -8.94
N ASP A 226 -8.62 6.75 -9.44
CA ASP A 226 -8.85 6.95 -10.87
C ASP A 226 -10.31 7.35 -11.04
N ASP A 227 -10.52 8.53 -11.63
CA ASP A 227 -11.83 8.99 -12.11
C ASP A 227 -12.26 8.22 -13.39
N GLU A 228 -11.46 7.25 -13.84
CA GLU A 228 -11.75 6.41 -15.01
C GLU A 228 -12.45 5.09 -14.65
N PHE A 229 -13.54 4.84 -15.36
CA PHE A 229 -14.47 3.72 -15.18
C PHE A 229 -13.92 2.36 -15.69
N VAL A 230 -12.62 2.23 -15.94
CA VAL A 230 -12.02 0.98 -16.47
C VAL A 230 -11.55 0.10 -15.31
N PRO A 231 -12.07 -1.13 -15.14
CA PRO A 231 -11.47 -2.11 -14.23
C PRO A 231 -10.08 -2.49 -14.75
N GLN A 232 -9.04 -2.20 -13.98
CA GLN A 232 -7.68 -2.61 -14.31
C GLN A 232 -7.34 -3.93 -13.58
N TRP A 233 -7.11 -5.00 -14.33
CA TRP A 233 -6.84 -6.34 -13.78
C TRP A 233 -5.34 -6.63 -13.58
N TRP A 234 -4.47 -5.62 -13.69
CA TRP A 234 -3.01 -5.78 -13.51
C TRP A 234 -2.65 -6.46 -12.18
N TRP A 235 -3.37 -6.11 -11.11
CA TRP A 235 -3.14 -6.65 -9.76
C TRP A 235 -3.41 -8.16 -9.69
N LEU A 236 -4.33 -8.67 -10.52
CA LEU A 236 -4.66 -10.09 -10.63
C LEU A 236 -3.57 -10.82 -11.42
N ARG A 237 -3.02 -10.21 -12.47
CA ARG A 237 -1.86 -10.73 -13.20
C ARG A 237 -0.62 -10.89 -12.30
N VAL A 238 -0.44 -10.02 -11.30
CA VAL A 238 0.62 -10.19 -10.27
C VAL A 238 0.41 -11.46 -9.43
N GLN A 239 -0.85 -11.79 -9.09
CA GLN A 239 -1.17 -13.02 -8.32
C GLN A 239 -0.82 -14.30 -9.10
N LEU A 240 -0.97 -14.29 -10.43
CA LEU A 240 -0.70 -15.46 -11.28
C LEU A 240 0.76 -15.94 -11.17
N GLY A 241 1.70 -15.02 -10.91
CA GLY A 241 3.12 -15.36 -10.70
C GLY A 241 3.35 -16.22 -9.45
N LEU A 242 2.47 -16.17 -8.45
CA LEU A 242 2.61 -16.99 -7.23
C LEU A 242 2.41 -18.49 -7.52
N ARG A 243 1.54 -18.85 -8.49
CA ARG A 243 1.31 -20.26 -8.86
C ARG A 243 2.57 -20.93 -9.39
N GLU A 244 3.28 -20.22 -10.28
CA GLU A 244 4.56 -20.68 -10.82
C GLU A 244 5.63 -20.79 -9.72
N LEU A 245 5.69 -19.84 -8.79
CA LEU A 245 6.62 -19.91 -7.66
C LEU A 245 6.31 -21.07 -6.71
N LEU A 246 5.03 -21.37 -6.43
CA LEU A 246 4.63 -22.53 -5.63
C LEU A 246 5.04 -23.84 -6.31
N ALA A 247 4.83 -23.98 -7.62
CA ALA A 247 5.28 -25.15 -8.37
C ALA A 247 6.80 -25.32 -8.30
N ARG A 248 7.56 -24.24 -8.58
CA ARG A 248 9.04 -24.25 -8.58
C ARG A 248 9.68 -24.45 -7.20
N THR A 249 8.96 -24.16 -6.12
CA THR A 249 9.44 -24.35 -4.74
C THR A 249 8.95 -25.63 -4.08
N SER A 250 8.08 -26.40 -4.76
CA SER A 250 7.52 -27.66 -4.25
C SER A 250 8.53 -28.65 -3.66
N PRO A 251 9.79 -28.79 -4.14
CA PRO A 251 10.78 -29.67 -3.50
C PRO A 251 11.13 -29.32 -2.05
N TYR A 252 10.82 -28.09 -1.60
CA TYR A 252 11.13 -27.59 -0.26
C TYR A 252 9.90 -27.50 0.66
N HIS A 253 8.68 -27.76 0.16
CA HIS A 253 7.43 -27.52 0.90
C HIS A 253 7.28 -28.36 2.17
N SER A 254 7.87 -29.56 2.21
CA SER A 254 7.86 -30.47 3.36
C SER A 254 8.59 -29.93 4.60
N GLU A 255 9.65 -29.15 4.39
CA GLU A 255 10.50 -28.56 5.44
C GLU A 255 10.30 -27.04 5.57
N SER A 256 9.57 -26.43 4.63
CA SER A 256 9.29 -25.00 4.56
C SER A 256 8.71 -24.48 5.87
N MET A 257 9.05 -23.23 6.22
CA MET A 257 8.35 -22.55 7.29
C MET A 257 6.83 -22.49 7.06
N TRP A 258 6.36 -22.58 5.81
CA TRP A 258 4.95 -22.59 5.41
C TRP A 258 4.28 -23.97 5.42
N LYS A 259 4.98 -25.05 5.83
CA LYS A 259 4.45 -26.43 5.74
C LYS A 259 3.02 -26.58 6.27
N SER A 260 2.70 -26.06 7.45
CA SER A 260 1.36 -26.17 8.02
C SER A 260 0.30 -25.33 7.30
N LEU A 261 0.68 -24.33 6.49
CA LEU A 261 -0.24 -23.66 5.55
C LEU A 261 -0.52 -24.55 4.33
N PHE A 262 0.49 -25.24 3.78
CA PHE A 262 0.30 -26.19 2.68
C PHE A 262 -0.54 -27.40 3.14
N ASP A 263 -0.20 -28.01 4.28
CA ASP A 263 -0.97 -29.12 4.87
C ASP A 263 -2.44 -28.72 5.13
N ALA A 264 -2.67 -27.52 5.68
CA ALA A 264 -4.02 -27.01 5.95
C ALA A 264 -4.78 -26.63 4.67
N SER A 265 -4.08 -26.26 3.59
CA SER A 265 -4.64 -26.11 2.25
C SER A 265 -5.16 -27.47 1.78
N ASP A 266 -4.27 -28.47 1.71
CA ASP A 266 -4.54 -29.75 1.05
C ASP A 266 -5.53 -30.64 1.80
N SER A 267 -5.56 -30.55 3.13
CA SER A 267 -6.53 -31.26 3.98
C SER A 267 -7.88 -30.55 4.13
N PHE A 268 -8.07 -29.34 3.59
CA PHE A 268 -9.32 -28.60 3.80
C PHE A 268 -10.52 -29.28 3.10
N GLN A 269 -11.47 -29.75 3.90
CA GLN A 269 -12.72 -30.34 3.43
C GLN A 269 -13.93 -29.53 3.91
N ILE A 270 -14.93 -29.38 3.03
CA ILE A 270 -16.23 -28.83 3.43
C ILE A 270 -17.15 -29.99 3.80
N CYS A 271 -17.43 -30.14 5.09
CA CYS A 271 -18.35 -31.17 5.60
C CYS A 271 -19.83 -30.73 5.53
N GLU A 272 -20.11 -29.45 5.36
CA GLU A 272 -21.47 -28.91 5.29
C GLU A 272 -22.09 -29.12 3.89
N PRO A 273 -23.37 -29.50 3.76
CA PRO A 273 -24.05 -29.58 2.47
C PRO A 273 -24.18 -28.19 1.81
N PRO A 274 -24.40 -28.13 0.48
CA PRO A 274 -24.76 -26.88 -0.19
C PRO A 274 -26.13 -26.37 0.31
N THR A 275 -26.31 -25.05 0.33
CA THR A 275 -27.53 -24.38 0.83
C THR A 275 -28.33 -23.68 -0.26
N ASN A 276 -27.83 -23.62 -1.49
CA ASN A 276 -28.48 -23.05 -2.66
C ASN A 276 -27.99 -23.75 -3.95
N ASP A 277 -28.61 -23.40 -5.08
CA ASP A 277 -28.33 -23.90 -6.43
C ASP A 277 -27.47 -22.94 -7.28
N LEU A 278 -26.95 -21.85 -6.71
CA LEU A 278 -26.34 -20.74 -7.43
C LEU A 278 -25.16 -21.17 -8.32
N ALA A 279 -24.39 -22.18 -7.91
CA ALA A 279 -23.30 -22.70 -8.74
C ALA A 279 -23.80 -23.42 -10.01
N GLN A 280 -24.93 -24.13 -9.95
CA GLN A 280 -25.57 -24.72 -11.14
C GLN A 280 -26.04 -23.59 -12.06
N ARG A 281 -26.74 -22.59 -11.53
CA ARG A 281 -27.24 -21.45 -12.30
C ARG A 281 -26.10 -20.66 -12.99
N ILE A 282 -24.96 -20.48 -12.32
CA ILE A 282 -23.75 -19.89 -12.91
C ILE A 282 -23.19 -20.80 -14.02
N ALA A 283 -23.13 -22.11 -13.81
CA ALA A 283 -22.66 -23.07 -14.82
C ALA A 283 -23.55 -23.05 -16.07
N ASP A 284 -24.86 -23.05 -15.89
CA ASP A 284 -25.87 -22.96 -16.97
C ASP A 284 -25.70 -21.67 -17.77
N PHE A 285 -25.58 -20.51 -17.08
CA PHE A 285 -25.30 -19.21 -17.72
C PHE A 285 -23.98 -19.22 -18.50
N CYS A 286 -22.96 -19.90 -17.99
CA CYS A 286 -21.68 -20.05 -18.67
C CYS A 286 -21.75 -20.99 -19.90
N GLY A 287 -22.79 -21.82 -20.00
CA GLY A 287 -22.90 -22.88 -21.01
C GLY A 287 -22.04 -24.10 -20.70
N ILE A 288 -21.77 -24.36 -19.42
CA ILE A 288 -21.03 -25.53 -18.95
C ILE A 288 -21.97 -26.74 -18.94
N SER A 289 -21.50 -27.86 -19.47
CA SER A 289 -22.23 -29.13 -19.56
C SER A 289 -21.36 -30.30 -19.09
N ASP A 290 -21.91 -31.50 -19.02
CA ASP A 290 -21.17 -32.73 -18.71
C ASP A 290 -20.00 -33.02 -19.68
N SER A 291 -20.01 -32.41 -20.87
CA SER A 291 -18.94 -32.50 -21.87
C SER A 291 -17.88 -31.41 -21.75
N SER A 292 -18.06 -30.44 -20.85
CA SER A 292 -17.12 -29.33 -20.64
C SER A 292 -15.92 -29.77 -19.81
N THR A 293 -14.73 -29.33 -20.22
CA THR A 293 -13.46 -29.61 -19.56
C THR A 293 -12.59 -28.35 -19.54
N ALA A 294 -11.45 -28.39 -18.85
CA ALA A 294 -10.49 -27.28 -18.81
C ALA A 294 -9.92 -26.94 -20.20
N GLU A 295 -9.86 -27.92 -21.12
CA GLU A 295 -9.31 -27.78 -22.47
C GLU A 295 -10.30 -27.19 -23.48
N ASN A 296 -11.61 -27.34 -23.25
CA ASN A 296 -12.66 -26.87 -24.18
C ASN A 296 -13.50 -25.69 -23.65
N CYS A 297 -13.42 -25.38 -22.35
CA CYS A 297 -14.20 -24.33 -21.73
C CYS A 297 -13.36 -23.57 -20.68
N VAL A 298 -12.93 -22.36 -21.04
CA VAL A 298 -12.16 -21.43 -20.18
C VAL A 298 -12.87 -21.08 -18.85
N TYR A 299 -14.20 -21.21 -18.79
CA TYR A 299 -14.99 -20.98 -17.58
C TYR A 299 -15.01 -22.18 -16.62
N PHE A 300 -14.62 -23.38 -17.09
CA PHE A 300 -14.80 -24.64 -16.36
C PHE A 300 -14.06 -24.67 -15.02
N GLU A 301 -12.74 -24.46 -15.01
CA GLU A 301 -11.98 -24.47 -13.74
C GLU A 301 -12.45 -23.36 -12.77
N PRO A 302 -12.57 -22.07 -13.18
CA PRO A 302 -13.09 -21.03 -12.30
C PRO A 302 -14.45 -21.39 -11.67
N VAL A 303 -15.41 -21.90 -12.44
CA VAL A 303 -16.71 -22.34 -11.90
C VAL A 303 -16.55 -23.56 -10.98
N ARG A 304 -15.71 -24.54 -11.33
CA ARG A 304 -15.42 -25.73 -10.51
C ARG A 304 -14.85 -25.37 -9.13
N TRP A 305 -13.97 -24.37 -9.06
CA TRP A 305 -13.41 -23.87 -7.79
C TRP A 305 -14.36 -22.94 -7.03
N LEU A 306 -15.23 -22.21 -7.73
CA LEU A 306 -16.27 -21.36 -7.13
C LEU A 306 -17.44 -22.18 -6.53
N TRP A 307 -17.78 -23.31 -7.15
CA TRP A 307 -18.91 -24.18 -6.77
C TRP A 307 -18.99 -24.52 -5.27
N PRO A 308 -17.94 -25.05 -4.61
CA PRO A 308 -18.00 -25.40 -3.19
C PRO A 308 -18.16 -24.19 -2.26
N ILE A 309 -17.76 -22.99 -2.71
CA ILE A 309 -17.73 -21.79 -1.87
C ILE A 309 -18.93 -20.84 -2.07
N VAL A 310 -19.50 -20.77 -3.27
CA VAL A 310 -20.66 -19.90 -3.57
C VAL A 310 -22.00 -20.52 -3.12
N THR A 311 -22.04 -21.85 -2.98
CA THR A 311 -23.23 -22.59 -2.54
C THR A 311 -23.49 -22.52 -1.03
N ARG A 312 -22.76 -21.69 -0.28
CA ARG A 312 -22.77 -21.63 1.19
C ARG A 312 -22.61 -20.18 1.68
N PRO A 313 -23.09 -19.82 2.88
CA PRO A 313 -22.90 -18.47 3.43
C PRO A 313 -21.40 -18.13 3.58
N PRO A 314 -20.98 -16.89 3.24
CA PRO A 314 -19.59 -16.47 3.34
C PRO A 314 -19.08 -16.50 4.78
N ARG A 315 -17.91 -17.11 5.00
CA ARG A 315 -17.31 -17.28 6.34
C ARG A 315 -15.79 -17.27 6.26
N LYS A 316 -15.13 -16.59 7.21
CA LYS A 316 -13.66 -16.51 7.32
C LYS A 316 -12.95 -17.87 7.28
N LYS A 317 -13.58 -18.95 7.78
CA LYS A 317 -13.02 -20.31 7.75
C LYS A 317 -12.78 -20.85 6.33
N TYR A 318 -13.45 -20.33 5.31
CA TYR A 318 -13.25 -20.73 3.90
C TYR A 318 -12.17 -19.92 3.18
N LEU A 319 -11.46 -19.00 3.87
CA LEU A 319 -10.48 -18.10 3.23
C LEU A 319 -9.43 -18.83 2.39
N LEU A 320 -8.93 -20.00 2.84
CA LEU A 320 -7.99 -20.79 2.04
C LEU A 320 -8.59 -21.28 0.71
N LEU A 321 -9.89 -21.61 0.68
CA LEU A 321 -10.59 -21.95 -0.57
C LEU A 321 -10.81 -20.72 -1.45
N TYR A 322 -11.09 -19.55 -0.87
CA TYR A 322 -11.21 -18.31 -1.62
C TYR A 322 -9.86 -17.93 -2.27
N LEU A 323 -8.75 -18.15 -1.57
CA LEU A 323 -7.41 -17.96 -2.13
C LEU A 323 -7.06 -19.02 -3.19
N ARG A 324 -7.50 -20.28 -3.03
CA ARG A 324 -7.34 -21.35 -4.03
C ARG A 324 -8.02 -21.04 -5.36
N PHE A 325 -9.19 -20.41 -5.35
CA PHE A 325 -9.85 -19.96 -6.59
C PHE A 325 -8.92 -19.08 -7.46
N ILE A 326 -8.11 -18.21 -6.87
CA ILE A 326 -7.14 -17.38 -7.62
C ILE A 326 -6.08 -18.22 -8.32
N GLY A 327 -5.72 -19.39 -7.78
CA GLY A 327 -4.83 -20.35 -8.45
C GLY A 327 -5.42 -21.00 -9.72
N SER A 328 -6.76 -21.00 -9.85
CA SER A 328 -7.47 -21.50 -11.03
C SER A 328 -7.53 -20.50 -12.18
N ILE A 329 -7.35 -19.21 -11.90
CA ILE A 329 -7.38 -18.15 -12.91
C ILE A 329 -6.18 -18.31 -13.86
N THR A 330 -6.45 -18.21 -15.16
CA THR A 330 -5.45 -18.23 -16.24
C THR A 330 -5.26 -16.84 -16.83
N ASN A 331 -4.20 -16.62 -17.61
CA ASN A 331 -4.07 -15.37 -18.36
C ASN A 331 -5.27 -15.17 -19.31
N GLU A 332 -5.69 -16.23 -20.00
CA GLU A 332 -6.86 -16.23 -20.90
C GLU A 332 -8.14 -15.77 -20.18
N PHE A 333 -8.37 -16.21 -18.93
CA PHE A 333 -9.50 -15.72 -18.14
C PHE A 333 -9.36 -14.24 -17.76
N VAL A 334 -8.16 -13.75 -17.47
CA VAL A 334 -7.93 -12.31 -17.26
C VAL A 334 -8.12 -11.51 -18.55
N ASP A 335 -7.73 -12.05 -19.70
CA ASP A 335 -7.94 -11.42 -21.01
C ASP A 335 -9.46 -11.27 -21.29
N LEU A 336 -10.29 -12.22 -20.86
CA LEU A 336 -11.76 -12.12 -20.89
C LEU A 336 -12.32 -11.05 -19.93
N LEU A 337 -11.75 -10.92 -18.73
CA LEU A 337 -12.11 -9.84 -17.81
C LEU A 337 -11.73 -8.45 -18.36
N GLU A 338 -10.60 -8.33 -19.06
CA GLU A 338 -10.18 -7.11 -19.77
C GLU A 338 -11.08 -6.81 -20.98
N ALA A 339 -11.49 -7.85 -21.72
CA ALA A 339 -12.48 -7.76 -22.81
C ALA A 339 -13.93 -7.50 -22.33
N ARG A 340 -14.17 -7.50 -21.02
CA ARG A 340 -15.49 -7.37 -20.37
C ARG A 340 -16.50 -8.46 -20.78
N ASP A 341 -16.03 -9.69 -20.94
CA ASP A 341 -16.90 -10.84 -21.16
C ASP A 341 -17.88 -11.02 -19.98
N GLU A 342 -19.16 -11.18 -20.29
CA GLU A 342 -20.25 -11.16 -19.31
C GLU A 342 -20.19 -12.38 -18.36
N LYS A 343 -19.70 -13.53 -18.85
CA LYS A 343 -19.55 -14.78 -18.07
C LYS A 343 -18.35 -14.69 -17.14
N ALA A 344 -17.19 -14.27 -17.66
CA ALA A 344 -15.99 -14.05 -16.85
C ALA A 344 -16.25 -13.05 -15.71
N LEU A 345 -16.90 -11.91 -16.03
CA LEU A 345 -17.26 -10.90 -15.03
C LEU A 345 -18.26 -11.44 -14.01
N LEU A 346 -19.27 -12.24 -14.40
CA LEU A 346 -20.23 -12.81 -13.45
C LEU A 346 -19.56 -13.79 -12.47
N ILE A 347 -18.73 -14.72 -12.97
CA ILE A 347 -17.97 -15.67 -12.14
C ILE A 347 -17.07 -14.91 -11.16
N PHE A 348 -16.31 -13.94 -11.66
CA PHE A 348 -15.37 -13.18 -10.84
C PHE A 348 -16.07 -12.26 -9.85
N GLY A 349 -17.22 -11.68 -10.22
CA GLY A 349 -18.09 -10.89 -9.35
C GLY A 349 -18.56 -11.68 -8.12
N HIS A 350 -18.93 -12.95 -8.30
CA HIS A 350 -19.28 -13.85 -7.18
C HIS A 350 -18.10 -14.16 -6.25
N TRP A 351 -16.90 -14.35 -6.80
CA TRP A 351 -15.71 -14.50 -5.97
C TRP A 351 -15.37 -13.23 -5.18
N LEU A 352 -15.45 -12.06 -5.82
CA LEU A 352 -15.27 -10.76 -5.16
C LEU A 352 -16.32 -10.54 -4.05
N ALA A 353 -17.57 -10.96 -4.28
CA ALA A 353 -18.66 -10.91 -3.31
C ALA A 353 -18.40 -11.77 -2.06
N LEU A 354 -17.92 -13.00 -2.23
CA LEU A 354 -17.46 -13.85 -1.12
C LEU A 354 -16.32 -13.18 -0.32
N MET A 355 -15.38 -12.56 -1.04
CA MET A 355 -14.20 -11.90 -0.45
C MET A 355 -14.51 -10.56 0.23
N CYS A 356 -15.50 -9.78 -0.22
CA CYS A 356 -15.93 -8.58 0.50
C CYS A 356 -16.80 -8.91 1.71
N SER A 357 -17.57 -10.00 1.65
CA SER A 357 -18.45 -10.46 2.74
C SER A 357 -17.71 -10.88 4.01
N ILE A 358 -16.46 -11.37 3.91
CA ILE A 358 -15.63 -11.67 5.10
C ILE A 358 -15.04 -10.41 5.78
N ASN A 359 -15.15 -9.24 5.14
CA ASN A 359 -14.80 -7.93 5.69
C ASN A 359 -13.38 -7.85 6.30
N GLU A 360 -12.38 -8.44 5.65
CA GLU A 360 -10.97 -8.31 6.05
C GLU A 360 -10.36 -7.01 5.52
N TRP A 361 -9.57 -6.32 6.34
CA TRP A 361 -9.06 -4.97 6.01
C TRP A 361 -8.25 -4.94 4.72
N TRP A 362 -7.51 -6.01 4.42
CA TRP A 362 -6.60 -6.11 3.29
C TRP A 362 -7.32 -6.42 1.97
N SER A 363 -8.54 -6.99 2.03
CA SER A 363 -9.30 -7.38 0.84
C SER A 363 -10.48 -6.46 0.55
N VAL A 364 -11.21 -6.04 1.59
CA VAL A 364 -12.59 -5.54 1.47
C VAL A 364 -12.73 -4.32 0.56
N ARG A 365 -11.76 -3.39 0.59
CA ARG A 365 -11.81 -2.17 -0.22
C ARG A 365 -11.74 -2.48 -1.72
N ARG A 366 -10.78 -3.32 -2.15
CA ARG A 366 -10.67 -3.75 -3.55
C ARG A 366 -11.88 -4.59 -3.94
N THR A 367 -12.20 -5.61 -3.15
CA THR A 367 -13.23 -6.59 -3.53
C THR A 367 -14.61 -5.95 -3.63
N ARG A 368 -14.96 -5.06 -2.68
CA ARG A 368 -16.19 -4.25 -2.77
C ARG A 368 -16.20 -3.36 -4.02
N ARG A 369 -15.13 -2.62 -4.29
CA ARG A 369 -15.04 -1.68 -5.42
C ARG A 369 -15.19 -2.38 -6.77
N GLU A 370 -14.43 -3.45 -7.00
CA GLU A 370 -14.49 -4.16 -8.28
C GLU A 370 -15.79 -4.96 -8.43
N CYS A 371 -16.35 -5.52 -7.34
CA CYS A 371 -17.66 -6.18 -7.35
C CYS A 371 -18.78 -5.18 -7.71
N TRP A 372 -18.76 -3.98 -7.11
CA TRP A 372 -19.70 -2.90 -7.44
C TRP A 372 -19.63 -2.50 -8.92
N LYS A 373 -18.42 -2.32 -9.47
CA LYS A 373 -18.21 -2.02 -10.90
C LYS A 373 -18.75 -3.13 -11.82
N ILE A 374 -18.60 -4.41 -11.42
CA ILE A 374 -19.17 -5.55 -12.15
C ILE A 374 -20.70 -5.53 -12.10
N CYS A 375 -21.30 -5.29 -10.93
CA CYS A 375 -22.75 -5.20 -10.78
C CYS A 375 -23.33 -4.09 -11.67
N ASP A 376 -22.71 -2.91 -11.66
CA ASP A 376 -23.13 -1.76 -12.47
C ASP A 376 -23.08 -2.05 -13.98
N PHE A 377 -22.00 -2.68 -14.43
CA PHE A 377 -21.86 -3.08 -15.83
C PHE A 377 -22.88 -4.16 -16.23
N LEU A 378 -23.00 -5.23 -15.44
CA LEU A 378 -23.85 -6.37 -15.77
C LEU A 378 -25.36 -6.08 -15.64
N LEU A 379 -25.78 -5.20 -14.73
CA LEU A 379 -27.19 -4.78 -14.60
C LEU A 379 -27.74 -4.24 -15.93
N ASN A 380 -26.91 -3.51 -16.67
CA ASN A 380 -27.27 -2.94 -17.97
C ASN A 380 -27.31 -4.00 -19.09
N LYS A 381 -26.66 -5.16 -18.91
CA LYS A 381 -26.53 -6.25 -19.90
C LYS A 381 -27.54 -7.38 -19.71
N LEU A 382 -27.61 -7.92 -18.49
CA LEU A 382 -28.43 -9.11 -18.17
C LEU A 382 -29.93 -8.81 -18.27
N ARG A 383 -30.74 -9.85 -18.52
CA ARG A 383 -32.18 -9.73 -18.75
C ARG A 383 -32.93 -10.91 -18.12
N GLY A 384 -34.18 -10.69 -17.71
CA GLY A 384 -35.03 -11.74 -17.17
C GLY A 384 -34.39 -12.46 -15.96
N PRO A 385 -34.38 -13.81 -15.92
CA PRO A 385 -33.91 -14.57 -14.75
C PRO A 385 -32.40 -14.43 -14.50
N ASP A 386 -31.61 -13.99 -15.49
CA ASP A 386 -30.17 -13.79 -15.31
C ASP A 386 -29.86 -12.61 -14.35
N LEU A 387 -30.79 -11.67 -14.17
CA LEU A 387 -30.63 -10.56 -13.23
C LEU A 387 -30.54 -11.04 -11.77
N GLU A 388 -31.20 -12.14 -11.42
CA GLU A 388 -31.13 -12.74 -10.09
C GLU A 388 -29.70 -13.21 -9.74
N LEU A 389 -28.88 -13.53 -10.75
CA LEU A 389 -27.46 -13.89 -10.55
C LEU A 389 -26.63 -12.71 -10.02
N LEU A 390 -27.14 -11.48 -10.07
CA LEU A 390 -26.49 -10.31 -9.47
C LEU A 390 -26.92 -10.04 -8.02
N GLU A 391 -27.95 -10.70 -7.48
CA GLU A 391 -28.45 -10.38 -6.13
C GLU A 391 -27.39 -10.55 -5.05
N PHE A 392 -26.73 -11.70 -4.99
CA PHE A 392 -25.69 -11.95 -3.98
C PHE A 392 -24.48 -11.00 -4.16
N PRO A 393 -23.89 -10.83 -5.36
CA PRO A 393 -22.85 -9.83 -5.57
C PRO A 393 -23.25 -8.41 -5.19
N ALA A 394 -24.44 -7.96 -5.60
CA ALA A 394 -24.90 -6.60 -5.38
C ALA A 394 -25.20 -6.32 -3.89
N GLN A 395 -25.80 -7.27 -3.17
CA GLN A 395 -25.96 -7.19 -1.71
C GLN A 395 -24.61 -7.18 -0.99
N ALA A 396 -23.68 -8.07 -1.37
CA ALA A 396 -22.38 -8.22 -0.70
C ALA A 396 -21.49 -6.97 -0.84
N CYS A 397 -21.57 -6.26 -1.97
CA CYS A 397 -20.81 -5.02 -2.20
C CYS A 397 -21.55 -3.73 -1.80
N GLY A 398 -22.85 -3.79 -1.50
CA GLY A 398 -23.67 -2.60 -1.21
C GLY A 398 -24.02 -1.78 -2.45
N TYR A 399 -24.33 -2.47 -3.55
CA TYR A 399 -24.91 -1.88 -4.76
C TYR A 399 -26.44 -1.76 -4.67
N LEU A 400 -27.09 -2.69 -3.97
CA LEU A 400 -28.53 -2.69 -3.63
C LEU A 400 -28.78 -2.10 -2.23
#